data_AF-A0A368JVS5-F1
#
_entry.id   AF-A0A368JVS5-F1
#
_cell.length_a   1.000
_cell.length_b   1.000
_cell.length_c   1.000
_cell.angle_alpha   90.00
_cell.angle_beta   90.00
_cell.angle_gamma   90.00
#
_symmetry.space_group_name_H-M   'P 1'
#
loop_
_entity.id
_entity.type
_entity.pdbx_description
1 polymer ?
#
loop_
_entity_poly.entity_id
_entity_poly.type
_entity_poly.pdbx_seq_one_letter_code
_entity_poly.pdbx_strand_id
1 'polypeptide(L)'
;VAVDFSLGGGLLGGSPMVFRAVDGVSIRLRQGQTIGIVGESGSGKSTLGRALLKLLPGSGYFRFGATDISKFDRAAMRPLRRQLQLVFQDPYGSLSPRQTVGEIITEGLFVHEPQLSKHTRDQRAAKALEEVGLD
;
A
#
# COMPACT_ATOMS: atom_id res chain seq x y z
N VAL A 1 -3.85 11.47 11.57
CA VAL A 1 -3.65 10.01 11.48
C VAL A 1 -2.82 9.58 12.66
N ALA A 2 -3.30 8.60 13.42
CA ALA A 2 -2.52 7.93 14.45
C ALA A 2 -2.56 6.41 14.24
N VAL A 3 -1.50 5.73 14.63
CA VAL A 3 -1.36 4.27 14.52
C VAL A 3 -0.77 3.74 15.80
N ASP A 4 -1.54 2.89 16.46
CA ASP A 4 -1.19 2.24 17.72
C ASP A 4 -1.07 0.74 17.48
N PHE A 5 -0.07 0.11 18.09
CA PHE A 5 0.13 -1.34 18.11
C PHE A 5 -0.03 -1.86 19.53
N SER A 6 -0.79 -2.94 19.70
CA SER A 6 -0.86 -3.66 20.97
C SER A 6 0.29 -4.65 21.06
N LEU A 7 1.16 -4.46 22.04
CA LEU A 7 2.30 -5.33 22.34
C LEU A 7 1.99 -6.15 23.60
N GLY A 8 2.13 -7.47 23.51
CA GLY A 8 1.88 -8.39 24.62
C GLY A 8 0.39 -8.68 24.90
N GLY A 9 0.12 -9.37 26.01
CA GLY A 9 -1.22 -9.83 26.40
C GLY A 9 -1.47 -11.28 26.00
N GLY A 10 -0.82 -12.22 26.71
CA GLY A 10 -1.12 -13.65 26.62
C GLY A 10 -2.23 -14.08 27.59
N LEU A 11 -2.70 -15.32 27.44
CA LEU A 11 -3.76 -15.92 28.27
C LEU A 11 -3.45 -16.00 29.78
N LEU A 12 -2.20 -15.77 30.21
CA LEU A 12 -1.74 -15.88 31.60
C LEU A 12 -1.20 -14.56 32.21
N GLY A 13 -1.59 -13.41 31.68
CA GLY A 13 -1.52 -12.14 32.42
C GLY A 13 -0.49 -11.14 31.93
N GLY A 14 -0.91 -9.87 32.01
CA GLY A 14 -0.22 -8.67 31.56
C GLY A 14 -1.20 -7.78 30.78
N SER A 15 -1.46 -6.56 31.27
CA SER A 15 -2.25 -5.58 30.49
C SER A 15 -1.53 -5.30 29.17
N PRO A 16 -2.25 -5.25 28.04
CA PRO A 16 -1.63 -4.97 26.75
C PRO A 16 -0.95 -3.60 26.79
N MET A 17 0.33 -3.56 26.41
CA MET A 17 1.05 -2.30 26.26
C MET A 17 0.72 -1.72 24.91
N VAL A 18 0.36 -0.44 24.86
CA VAL A 18 0.07 0.26 23.61
C VAL A 18 1.32 1.04 23.17
N PHE A 19 1.85 0.70 21.99
CA PHE A 19 2.93 1.44 21.35
C PHE A 19 2.39 2.33 20.24
N ARG A 20 2.55 3.64 20.38
CA ARG A 20 2.16 4.62 19.36
C ARG A 20 3.27 4.80 18.33
N ALA A 21 3.06 4.26 17.14
CA ALA A 21 4.03 4.34 16.05
C ALA A 21 3.86 5.58 15.16
N VAL A 22 2.65 6.15 15.12
CA VAL A 22 2.36 7.42 14.43
C VAL A 22 1.46 8.22 15.36
N ASP A 23 1.85 9.45 15.69
CA ASP A 23 1.10 10.32 16.60
C ASP A 23 0.60 11.57 15.88
N GLY A 24 -0.71 11.66 15.67
CA GLY A 24 -1.36 12.91 15.26
C GLY A 24 -0.94 13.51 13.91
N VAL A 25 -0.39 12.75 12.97
CA VAL A 25 0.13 13.29 11.70
C VAL A 25 -0.99 13.74 10.75
N SER A 26 -0.89 14.96 10.21
CA SER A 26 -1.82 15.51 9.22
C SER A 26 -1.10 15.84 7.92
N ILE A 27 -1.54 15.22 6.81
CA ILE A 27 -0.94 15.41 5.48
C ILE A 27 -2.06 15.62 4.46
N ARG A 28 -1.81 16.51 3.49
CA ARG A 28 -2.66 16.72 2.32
C ARG A 28 -1.83 16.62 1.06
N LEU A 29 -2.10 15.61 0.24
CA LEU A 29 -1.51 15.42 -1.07
C LEU A 29 -2.49 15.91 -2.15
N ARG A 30 -2.07 16.84 -3.00
CA ARG A 30 -2.86 17.29 -4.16
C ARG A 30 -2.55 16.45 -5.39
N GLN A 31 -3.46 16.46 -6.38
CA GLN A 31 -3.20 15.83 -7.67
C GLN A 31 -1.95 16.44 -8.33
N GLY A 32 -1.07 15.59 -8.86
CA GLY A 32 0.20 16.00 -9.47
C GLY A 32 1.29 16.42 -8.49
N GLN A 33 1.00 16.42 -7.18
CA GLN A 33 2.00 16.73 -6.15
C GLN A 33 2.76 15.46 -5.76
N THR A 34 4.06 15.63 -5.49
CA THR A 34 4.88 14.63 -4.81
C THR A 34 5.23 15.13 -3.41
N ILE A 35 5.15 14.25 -2.41
CA ILE A 35 5.55 14.54 -1.02
C ILE A 35 6.65 13.57 -0.62
N GLY A 36 7.79 14.12 -0.19
CA GLY A 36 8.85 13.36 0.46
C GLY A 36 8.65 13.32 1.97
N ILE A 37 8.77 12.14 2.59
CA ILE A 37 8.74 11.96 4.04
C ILE A 37 10.10 11.43 4.46
N VAL A 38 10.84 12.23 5.24
CA VAL A 38 12.19 11.93 5.69
C VAL A 38 12.25 11.82 7.21
N GLY A 39 13.24 11.09 7.71
CA GLY A 39 13.44 10.85 9.14
C GLY A 39 14.26 9.60 9.39
N GLU A 40 14.78 9.46 10.61
CA GLU A 40 15.66 8.35 11.03
C GLU A 40 14.99 6.98 10.93
N SER A 41 15.79 5.91 10.89
CA SER A 41 15.25 4.54 10.91
C SER A 41 14.35 4.35 12.13
N GLY A 42 13.21 3.67 11.95
CA GLY A 42 12.24 3.45 13.04
C GLY A 42 11.30 4.62 13.36
N SER A 43 11.45 5.80 12.73
CA SER A 43 10.61 6.99 13.01
C SER A 43 9.13 6.91 12.57
N GLY A 44 8.65 5.73 12.14
CA GLY A 44 7.25 5.53 11.73
C GLY A 44 6.91 5.85 10.28
N LYS A 45 7.86 6.21 9.41
CA LYS A 45 7.61 6.55 7.98
C LYS A 45 6.86 5.46 7.23
N SER A 46 7.34 4.22 7.29
CA SER A 46 6.72 3.09 6.60
C SER A 46 5.34 2.75 7.19
N THR A 47 5.16 2.95 8.50
CA THR A 47 3.87 2.81 9.18
C THR A 47 2.87 3.84 8.69
N LEU A 48 3.29 5.11 8.61
CA LEU A 48 2.49 6.20 8.08
C LEU A 48 2.09 5.95 6.63
N GLY A 49 3.03 5.59 5.75
CA GLY A 49 2.74 5.29 4.34
C GLY A 49 1.70 4.17 4.18
N ARG A 50 1.86 3.07 4.92
CA ARG A 50 0.89 1.96 4.91
C ARG A 50 -0.47 2.37 5.51
N ALA A 51 -0.50 3.20 6.54
CA ALA A 51 -1.74 3.70 7.12
C ALA A 51 -2.49 4.64 6.16
N LEU A 52 -1.79 5.54 5.47
CA LEU A 52 -2.38 6.42 4.44
C LEU A 52 -3.03 5.61 3.30
N LEU A 53 -2.43 4.48 2.92
CA LEU A 53 -2.99 3.55 1.94
C LEU A 53 -4.04 2.58 2.53
N LYS A 54 -4.45 2.74 3.80
CA LYS A 54 -5.38 1.83 4.50
C LYS A 54 -4.95 0.36 4.41
N LEU A 55 -3.64 0.09 4.50
CA LEU A 55 -3.05 -1.25 4.61
C LEU A 55 -2.79 -1.66 6.06
N LEU A 56 -2.78 -0.67 6.97
CA LEU A 56 -2.74 -0.87 8.42
C LEU A 56 -3.94 -0.16 9.06
N PRO A 57 -4.45 -0.68 10.19
CA PRO A 57 -5.44 0.05 10.98
C PRO A 57 -4.82 1.37 11.48
N GLY A 58 -5.63 2.42 11.46
CA GLY A 58 -5.23 3.74 11.91
C GLY A 58 -6.46 4.59 12.24
N SER A 59 -6.30 5.48 13.20
CA SER A 59 -7.34 6.40 13.66
C SER A 59 -7.17 7.79 13.04
N GLY A 60 -8.28 8.53 13.01
CA GLY A 60 -8.37 9.85 12.39
C GLY A 60 -9.16 9.84 11.09
N TYR A 61 -9.04 10.93 10.34
CA TYR A 61 -9.80 11.17 9.12
C TYR A 61 -8.98 10.85 7.87
N PHE A 62 -9.55 10.06 6.97
CA PHE A 62 -8.96 9.66 5.70
C PHE A 62 -9.90 10.02 4.56
N ARG A 63 -9.42 10.78 3.59
CA ARG A 63 -10.19 11.17 2.41
C ARG A 63 -9.38 10.95 1.14
N PHE A 64 -9.98 10.28 0.16
CA PHE A 64 -9.42 10.09 -1.17
C PHE A 64 -10.31 10.80 -2.20
N GLY A 65 -9.80 11.87 -2.80
CA GLY A 65 -10.61 12.78 -3.62
C GLY A 65 -11.75 13.41 -2.80
N ALA A 66 -12.99 13.21 -3.25
CA ALA A 66 -14.19 13.63 -2.54
C ALA A 66 -14.71 12.59 -1.52
N THR A 67 -14.15 11.38 -1.51
CA THR A 67 -14.69 10.26 -0.75
C THR A 67 -14.01 10.14 0.62
N ASP A 68 -14.81 10.18 1.70
CA ASP A 68 -14.35 9.78 3.03
C ASP A 68 -14.20 8.25 3.07
N ILE A 69 -12.98 7.78 3.33
CA ILE A 69 -12.63 6.36 3.40
C ILE A 69 -12.27 5.92 4.83
N SER A 70 -12.52 6.77 5.83
CA SER A 70 -12.13 6.53 7.22
C SER A 70 -12.71 5.21 7.75
N LYS A 71 -13.96 4.92 7.42
CA LYS A 71 -14.71 3.74 7.87
C LYS A 71 -14.77 2.60 6.84
N PHE A 72 -14.04 2.71 5.72
CA PHE A 72 -14.06 1.67 4.71
C PHE A 72 -13.45 0.38 5.24
N ASP A 73 -14.16 -0.73 5.03
CA ASP A 73 -13.67 -2.07 5.26
C ASP A 73 -12.86 -2.59 4.05
N ARG A 74 -12.47 -3.86 4.10
CA ARG A 74 -11.69 -4.48 3.02
C ARG A 74 -12.45 -4.52 1.70
N ALA A 75 -13.76 -4.73 1.73
CA ALA A 75 -14.59 -4.81 0.53
C ALA A 75 -14.76 -3.44 -0.11
N ALA A 76 -15.06 -2.41 0.67
CA ALA A 76 -15.19 -1.02 0.24
C ALA A 76 -13.87 -0.44 -0.27
N MET A 77 -12.73 -0.86 0.29
CA MET A 77 -11.41 -0.46 -0.20
C MET A 77 -11.03 -1.15 -1.52
N ARG A 78 -11.60 -2.32 -1.85
CA ARG A 78 -11.16 -3.14 -3.00
C ARG A 78 -11.18 -2.39 -4.34
N PRO A 79 -12.23 -1.62 -4.69
CA PRO A 79 -12.25 -0.84 -5.94
C PRO A 79 -11.19 0.27 -6.01
N LEU A 80 -10.72 0.75 -4.85
CA LEU A 80 -9.71 1.81 -4.75
C LEU A 80 -8.28 1.26 -4.86
N ARG A 81 -8.07 -0.05 -4.69
CA ARG A 81 -6.73 -0.65 -4.74
C ARG A 81 -6.02 -0.37 -6.05
N ARG A 82 -6.71 -0.43 -7.19
CA ARG A 82 -6.14 -0.08 -8.51
C ARG A 82 -5.60 1.36 -8.60
N GLN A 83 -6.02 2.27 -7.73
CA GLN A 83 -5.57 3.67 -7.69
C GLN A 83 -4.59 3.97 -6.55
N LEU A 84 -4.47 3.04 -5.58
CA LEU A 84 -3.68 3.18 -4.36
C LEU A 84 -2.68 2.03 -4.29
N GLN A 85 -1.59 2.17 -5.05
CA GLN A 85 -0.53 1.17 -5.17
C GLN A 85 0.64 1.47 -4.24
N LEU A 86 1.32 0.43 -3.77
CA LEU A 86 2.51 0.54 -2.94
C LEU A 86 3.67 -0.19 -3.62
N VAL A 87 4.81 0.49 -3.73
CA VAL A 87 6.09 -0.15 -4.06
C VAL A 87 6.85 -0.35 -2.74
N PHE A 88 7.26 -1.58 -2.47
CA PHE A 88 7.93 -1.93 -1.21
C PHE A 88 9.43 -1.59 -1.26
N GLN A 89 10.01 -1.31 -0.09
CA GLN A 89 11.45 -1.02 0.05
C GLN A 89 12.32 -2.23 -0.28
N ASP A 90 11.86 -3.44 0.08
CA ASP A 90 12.44 -4.70 -0.37
C ASP A 90 11.57 -5.24 -1.51
N PRO A 91 11.97 -5.02 -2.78
CA PRO A 91 11.20 -5.52 -3.91
C PRO A 91 11.28 -7.04 -4.01
N TYR A 92 12.42 -7.67 -3.67
CA TYR A 92 12.63 -9.11 -3.84
C TYR A 92 11.69 -9.95 -2.99
N GLY A 93 11.46 -9.55 -1.74
CA GLY A 93 10.52 -10.23 -0.84
C GLY A 93 9.07 -10.25 -1.36
N SER A 94 8.72 -9.39 -2.32
CA SER A 94 7.39 -9.34 -2.94
C SER A 94 7.27 -10.12 -4.25
N LEU A 95 8.39 -10.62 -4.79
CA LEU A 95 8.42 -11.33 -6.07
C LEU A 95 8.47 -12.85 -5.85
N SER A 96 7.60 -13.57 -6.54
CA SER A 96 7.64 -15.04 -6.55
C SER A 96 8.74 -15.53 -7.50
N PRO A 97 9.74 -16.30 -7.03
CA PRO A 97 10.78 -16.84 -7.90
C PRO A 97 10.25 -17.91 -8.86
N ARG A 98 8.99 -18.33 -8.71
CA ARG A 98 8.32 -19.29 -9.60
C ARG A 98 7.58 -18.63 -10.75
N GLN A 99 7.50 -17.30 -10.77
CA GLN A 99 6.86 -16.52 -11.83
C GLN A 99 7.95 -15.88 -12.70
N THR A 100 7.71 -15.86 -14.00
CA THR A 100 8.48 -15.06 -14.95
C THR A 100 8.26 -13.57 -14.70
N VAL A 101 9.17 -12.72 -15.20
CA VAL A 101 9.01 -11.26 -15.17
C VAL A 101 7.68 -10.83 -15.79
N GLY A 102 7.28 -11.43 -16.92
CA GLY A 102 6.00 -11.15 -17.55
C GLY A 102 4.80 -11.51 -16.68
N GLU A 103 4.82 -12.67 -16.00
CA GLU A 103 3.77 -13.08 -15.07
C GLU A 103 3.66 -12.15 -13.86
N ILE A 104 4.79 -11.71 -13.30
CA ILE A 104 4.85 -10.74 -12.20
C ILE A 104 4.22 -9.41 -12.63
N ILE A 105 4.61 -8.87 -13.79
CA ILE A 105 4.14 -7.57 -14.27
C ILE A 105 2.64 -7.64 -14.64
N THR A 106 2.20 -8.75 -15.23
CA THR A 106 0.80 -8.92 -15.65
C THR A 106 -0.16 -9.29 -14.52
N GLU A 107 0.33 -9.71 -13.35
CA GLU A 107 -0.51 -10.09 -12.20
C GLU A 107 -1.45 -8.95 -11.76
N GLY A 108 -0.92 -7.73 -11.66
CA GLY A 108 -1.72 -6.55 -11.33
C GLY A 108 -2.85 -6.28 -12.33
N LEU A 109 -2.55 -6.43 -13.63
CA LEU A 109 -3.54 -6.29 -14.71
C LEU A 109 -4.57 -7.42 -14.67
N PHE A 110 -4.16 -8.65 -14.36
CA PHE A 110 -5.06 -9.79 -14.23
C PHE A 110 -6.08 -9.56 -13.09
N VAL A 111 -5.64 -9.02 -11.96
CA VAL A 111 -6.50 -8.79 -10.78
C VAL A 111 -7.38 -7.55 -10.94
N HIS A 112 -6.86 -6.45 -11.51
CA HIS A 112 -7.55 -5.17 -11.55
C HIS A 112 -8.25 -4.86 -12.87
N GLU A 113 -7.88 -5.53 -13.96
CA GLU A 113 -8.47 -5.40 -15.28
C GLU A 113 -8.78 -6.80 -15.89
N PRO A 114 -9.65 -7.60 -15.25
CA PRO A 114 -9.94 -8.98 -15.67
C PRO A 114 -10.55 -9.08 -17.08
N GLN A 115 -11.12 -7.99 -17.59
CA GLN A 115 -11.65 -7.87 -18.95
C GLN A 115 -10.58 -7.87 -20.05
N LEU A 116 -9.30 -7.64 -19.71
CA LEU A 116 -8.23 -7.64 -20.70
C LEU A 116 -7.92 -9.05 -21.18
N SER A 117 -7.76 -9.19 -22.50
CA SER A 117 -7.23 -10.41 -23.09
C SER A 117 -5.79 -10.65 -22.63
N LYS A 118 -5.33 -11.91 -22.65
CA LYS A 118 -3.93 -12.25 -22.37
C LYS A 118 -2.99 -11.44 -23.25
N HIS A 119 -3.25 -11.40 -24.56
CA HIS A 119 -2.44 -10.66 -25.52
C HIS A 119 -2.31 -9.18 -25.17
N THR A 120 -3.41 -8.52 -24.77
CA THR A 120 -3.39 -7.11 -24.38
C THR A 120 -2.60 -6.88 -23.09
N ARG A 121 -2.66 -7.81 -22.12
CA ARG A 121 -1.83 -7.73 -20.91
C ARG A 121 -0.36 -7.86 -21.24
N ASP A 122 0.00 -8.83 -22.08
CA ASP A 122 1.38 -9.07 -22.50
C ASP A 122 1.96 -7.84 -23.23
N GLN A 123 1.19 -7.21 -24.12
CA GLN A 123 1.59 -5.97 -24.79
C GLN A 123 1.84 -4.81 -23.82
N ARG A 124 0.97 -4.64 -22.81
CA ARG A 124 1.16 -3.60 -21.79
C ARG A 124 2.38 -3.88 -20.92
N ALA A 125 2.64 -5.14 -20.58
CA ALA A 125 3.83 -5.53 -19.83
C ALA A 125 5.12 -5.28 -20.63
N ALA A 126 5.15 -5.64 -21.91
CA ALA A 126 6.27 -5.37 -22.80
C ALA A 126 6.57 -3.86 -22.89
N LYS A 127 5.53 -3.04 -23.08
CA LYS A 127 5.68 -1.59 -23.08
C LYS A 127 6.24 -1.04 -21.77
N ALA A 128 5.78 -1.57 -20.63
CA ALA A 128 6.29 -1.14 -19.33
C ALA A 128 7.77 -1.51 -19.13
N LEU A 129 8.22 -2.64 -19.67
CA LEU A 129 9.63 -3.04 -19.65
C LEU A 129 10.50 -2.12 -20.52
N GLU A 130 10.02 -1.76 -21.71
CA GLU A 130 10.68 -0.78 -22.60
C GLU A 130 10.82 0.59 -21.90
N GLU A 131 9.75 1.07 -21.25
CA GLU A 131 9.76 2.35 -20.51
C GLU A 131 10.80 2.41 -19.38
N VAL A 132 11.24 1.25 -18.86
CA VAL A 132 12.26 1.15 -17.80
C VAL A 132 13.59 0.59 -18.29
N GLY A 133 13.74 0.33 -19.60
CA GLY A 133 14.98 -0.16 -20.22
C GLY A 133 15.35 -1.60 -19.85
N LEU A 134 14.36 -2.49 -19.77
CA LEU A 134 14.51 -3.91 -19.40
C LEU A 134 14.01 -4.88 -20.50
N ASP A 135 13.95 -4.44 -21.75
CA ASP A 135 13.53 -5.24 -22.92
C ASP A 135 14.66 -6.07 -23.55
#